data_AF-A0A923J2W2-F1
#
_entry.id   AF-A0A923J2W2-F1
#
_cell.length_a   1.000
_cell.length_b   1.000
_cell.length_c   1.000
_cell.angle_alpha   90.00
_cell.angle_beta   90.00
_cell.angle_gamma   90.00
#
_symmetry.space_group_name_H-M   'P 1'
#
loop_
_entity.id
_entity.type
_entity.pdbx_description
1 polymer ?
#
loop_
_entity_poly.entity_id
_entity_poly.type
_entity_poly.pdbx_seq_one_letter_code
_entity_poly.pdbx_strand_id
1 'polypeptide(L)' 'MITRDRANTYSKVVYDILPSAIQIADKWHLLKNIGDTLNSILQSQYTNCITIENTQKDKEEIISNIKPKQQDL' A
#
# COMPACT_ATOMS: atom_id res chain seq x y z
N MET A 1 -10.93 28.82 -20.34
CA MET A 1 -10.47 27.42 -20.31
C MET A 1 -10.52 26.96 -18.87
N ILE A 2 -11.11 25.81 -18.58
CA ILE A 2 -11.31 25.29 -17.22
C ILE A 2 -10.54 23.98 -17.08
N THR A 3 -9.70 23.88 -16.04
CA THR A 3 -9.04 22.63 -15.64
C THR A 3 -9.86 21.96 -14.56
N ARG A 4 -10.10 20.65 -14.70
CA ARG A 4 -10.96 19.90 -13.77
C ARG A 4 -10.49 18.46 -13.62
N ASP A 5 -10.83 17.86 -12.49
CA ASP A 5 -10.71 16.43 -12.30
C ASP A 5 -11.69 15.67 -13.22
N ARG A 6 -11.40 14.38 -13.47
CA ARG A 6 -12.17 13.51 -14.39
C ARG A 6 -13.55 13.11 -13.83
N ALA A 7 -13.95 13.59 -12.64
CA ALA A 7 -15.26 13.31 -12.09
C ALA A 7 -16.40 13.85 -12.99
N ASN A 8 -17.35 12.97 -13.30
CA ASN A 8 -18.46 13.27 -14.23
C ASN A 8 -19.37 14.39 -13.72
N THR A 9 -19.53 14.53 -12.40
CA THR A 9 -20.37 15.56 -11.77
C THR A 9 -19.92 16.97 -12.12
N TYR A 10 -18.60 17.25 -12.08
CA TYR A 10 -18.07 18.56 -12.45
C TYR A 10 -18.20 18.83 -13.96
N SER A 11 -18.16 17.79 -14.80
CA SER A 11 -18.39 17.93 -16.25
C SER A 11 -19.73 18.54 -16.57
N LYS A 12 -20.76 18.02 -15.92
CA LYS A 12 -22.14 18.30 -16.25
C LYS A 12 -22.48 19.72 -15.82
N VAL A 13 -22.13 20.08 -14.59
CA VAL A 13 -22.34 21.43 -14.07
C VAL A 13 -21.60 22.48 -14.88
N VAL A 14 -20.35 22.22 -15.30
CA VAL A 14 -19.60 23.18 -16.12
C VAL A 14 -20.19 23.32 -17.52
N TYR A 15 -20.69 22.22 -18.11
CA TYR A 15 -21.39 22.28 -19.39
C TYR A 15 -22.70 23.06 -19.30
N ASP A 16 -23.47 22.86 -18.23
CA ASP A 16 -24.77 23.51 -18.02
C ASP A 16 -24.63 25.03 -17.78
N ILE A 17 -23.55 25.47 -17.12
CA ILE A 17 -23.33 26.89 -16.76
C ILE A 17 -22.50 27.62 -17.83
N LEU A 18 -21.52 26.95 -18.45
CA LEU A 18 -20.58 27.53 -19.42
C LEU A 18 -20.35 26.57 -20.61
N PRO A 19 -21.34 26.44 -21.51
CA PRO A 19 -21.28 25.50 -22.63
C PRO A 19 -20.16 25.82 -23.64
N SER A 20 -19.74 27.08 -23.71
CA SER A 20 -18.67 27.56 -24.60
C SER A 20 -17.26 27.44 -24.00
N ALA A 21 -17.11 26.99 -22.75
CA ALA A 21 -15.81 26.80 -22.14
C ALA A 21 -15.15 25.49 -22.57
N ILE A 22 -13.92 25.57 -23.07
CA ILE A 22 -13.08 24.39 -23.28
C ILE A 22 -12.68 23.82 -21.91
N GLN A 23 -13.06 22.57 -21.68
CA GLN A 23 -12.80 21.81 -20.46
C GLN A 23 -11.62 20.85 -20.69
N ILE A 24 -10.60 20.92 -19.82
CA ILE A 24 -9.44 20.04 -19.87
C ILE A 24 -9.44 19.19 -18.60
N ALA A 25 -9.47 17.88 -18.78
CA ALA A 25 -9.35 16.93 -17.68
C ALA A 25 -7.90 16.81 -17.24
N ASP A 26 -7.66 16.86 -15.93
CA ASP A 26 -6.34 16.64 -15.35
C ASP A 26 -5.97 15.14 -15.37
N LYS A 27 -4.83 14.82 -15.99
CA LYS A 27 -4.28 13.46 -16.10
C LYS A 27 -3.44 13.05 -14.90
N TRP A 28 -3.00 14.01 -14.08
CA TRP A 28 -2.18 13.74 -12.89
C TRP A 28 -2.92 12.87 -11.87
N HIS A 29 -4.22 13.07 -11.70
CA HIS A 29 -5.03 12.27 -10.79
C HIS A 29 -5.07 10.79 -11.18
N LEU A 30 -5.13 10.48 -12.48
CA LEU A 30 -5.07 9.10 -12.96
C LEU A 30 -3.72 8.45 -12.66
N LEU A 31 -2.62 9.16 -12.96
CA LEU A 31 -1.26 8.67 -12.70
C LEU A 31 -1.05 8.41 -11.20
N LYS A 32 -1.50 9.34 -10.35
CA LYS A 32 -1.42 9.22 -8.90
C LYS A 32 -2.20 8.00 -8.40
N ASN A 33 -3.45 7.85 -8.82
CA ASN A 33 -4.30 6.72 -8.39
C ASN A 33 -3.69 5.37 -8.78
N ILE A 34 -3.11 5.26 -9.98
CA ILE A 34 -2.42 4.04 -10.43
C ILE A 34 -1.17 3.79 -9.58
N GLY A 35 -0.34 4.82 -9.35
CA GLY A 35 0.87 4.73 -8.54
C GLY A 35 0.57 4.30 -7.10
N ASP A 36 -0.44 4.91 -6.48
CA ASP A 36 -0.88 4.57 -5.12
C ASP A 36 -1.42 3.13 -5.04
N THR A 37 -2.18 2.69 -6.04
CA THR A 37 -2.69 1.32 -6.12
C THR A 37 -1.55 0.31 -6.28
N LEU A 38 -0.59 0.59 -7.16
CA LEU A 38 0.58 -0.26 -7.37
C LEU A 38 1.42 -0.35 -6.08
N ASN A 39 1.67 0.77 -5.43
CA ASN A 39 2.40 0.82 -4.16
C ASN A 39 1.68 0.00 -3.07
N SER A 40 0.35 0.09 -2.99
CA SER A 40 -0.44 -0.72 -2.06
C SER A 40 -0.34 -2.22 -2.34
N ILE A 41 -0.36 -2.63 -3.62
CA ILE A 41 -0.19 -4.04 -4.00
C ILE A 41 1.20 -4.52 -3.60
N LEU A 42 2.23 -3.75 -3.93
CA LEU A 42 3.62 -4.09 -3.60
C LEU A 42 3.81 -4.22 -2.09
N GLN A 43 3.37 -3.24 -1.30
CA GLN A 43 3.43 -3.30 0.17
C GLN A 43 2.71 -4.55 0.71
N SER A 44 1.51 -4.85 0.21
CA SER A 44 0.79 -6.07 0.60
C SER A 44 1.58 -7.35 0.31
N GLN A 45 2.18 -7.47 -0.88
CA GLN A 45 2.98 -8.64 -1.26
C GLN A 45 4.28 -8.76 -0.44
N TYR A 46 4.98 -7.65 -0.20
CA TYR A 46 6.24 -7.66 0.55
C TYR A 46 6.03 -7.84 2.07
N THR A 47 4.95 -7.32 2.65
CA THR A 47 4.60 -7.58 4.06
C THR A 47 4.30 -9.06 4.30
N ASN A 48 3.62 -9.73 3.34
CA ASN A 48 3.35 -11.17 3.44
C ASN A 48 4.61 -12.04 3.26
N CYS A 49 5.62 -11.55 2.52
CA CYS A 49 6.85 -12.31 2.26
C CYS A 49 7.91 -12.16 3.37
N ILE A 50 7.93 -11.03 4.09
CA ILE A 50 8.93 -10.74 5.15
C ILE A 50 8.41 -11.12 6.56
N THR A 51 7.19 -11.64 6.69
CA THR A 51 6.77 -12.32 7.92
C THR A 51 7.47 -13.69 8.00
N ILE A 52 8.79 -13.66 8.17
CA ILE A 52 9.58 -14.75 8.70
C ILE A 52 8.99 -14.99 10.09
N GLU A 53 8.40 -16.16 10.30
CA GLU A 53 7.91 -16.59 11.60
C GLU A 53 9.00 -16.32 12.63
N ASN A 54 8.80 -15.32 13.49
CA ASN A 54 9.76 -14.96 14.52
C ASN A 54 9.98 -16.21 15.36
N THR A 55 11.16 -16.79 15.18
CA THR A 55 11.69 -18.02 15.76
C THR A 55 11.98 -17.83 17.26
N GLN A 56 11.01 -17.29 18.00
CA GLN A 56 11.10 -17.12 19.45
C GLN A 56 10.89 -18.46 20.17
N LYS A 57 10.16 -19.43 19.57
CA LYS A 57 10.00 -20.78 20.13
C LYS A 57 11.30 -21.59 20.13
N ASP A 58 12.09 -21.55 19.06
CA ASP A 58 13.27 -22.42 18.96
C ASP A 58 14.42 -21.97 19.88
N LYS A 59 14.50 -20.68 20.25
CA LYS A 59 15.56 -20.19 21.14
C LYS A 59 15.43 -20.72 22.57
N GLU A 60 14.21 -20.85 23.10
CA GLU A 60 14.00 -21.39 24.45
C GLU A 60 14.28 -22.90 24.51
N GLU A 61 13.93 -23.64 23.46
CA GLU A 61 14.17 -25.08 23.33
C GLU A 61 15.67 -25.44 23.17
N ILE A 62 16.42 -24.60 22.44
CA ILE A 62 17.88 -24.75 22.32
C ILE A 62 18.56 -24.47 23.68
N ILE A 63 18.11 -23.46 24.43
CA ILE A 63 18.70 -23.11 25.74
C ILE A 63 18.39 -24.20 26.80
N SER A 64 17.22 -24.86 26.74
CA SER A 64 16.95 -26.00 27.63
C SER A 64 17.84 -27.21 27.32
N ASN A 65 18.20 -27.43 26.06
CA ASN A 65 18.99 -28.58 25.62
C ASN A 65 20.51 -28.40 25.80
N ILE A 66 20.97 -27.16 26.04
CA ILE A 66 22.40 -26.85 26.29
C ILE A 66 22.74 -26.89 27.79
N LYS A 67 21.76 -26.97 28.72
CA LYS A 67 22.07 -27.08 30.15
C LYS A 67 22.92 -28.33 30.42
N PRO A 68 24.18 -28.20 30.87
CA PRO A 68 25.03 -29.35 31.11
C PRO A 68 24.45 -30.19 32.24
N LYS A 69 24.47 -31.52 32.09
CA LYS A 69 24.27 -32.45 33.21
C LYS A 69 25.31 -32.08 34.26
N GLN A 70 24.85 -31.49 35.36
CA GLN A 70 25.65 -31.33 36.58
C GLN A 70 26.12 -32.74 36.96
N GLN A 71 27.40 -32.99 36.74
CA GLN A 71 28.08 -34.21 37.11
C GLN A 71 28.61 -33.95 38.52
N ASP A 72 27.82 -34.24 39.56
CA ASP A 72 28.31 -34.18 40.93
C ASP A 72 28.01 -35.51 41.65
N LEU A 73 29.13 -36.21 41.86
CA LEU A 73 29.54 -37.15 42.92
C LEU A 73 28.55 -38.20 43.46
#